data_AF-F9D360-F1
#
_entry.id   AF-F9D360-F1
#
_cell.length_a   1.000
_cell.length_b   1.000
_cell.length_c   1.000
_cell.angle_alpha   90.00
_cell.angle_beta   90.00
_cell.angle_gamma   90.00
#
_symmetry.space_group_name_H-M   'P 1'
#
loop_
_entity.id
_entity.type
_entity.pdbx_description
1 polymer ?
#
loop_
_entity_poly.entity_id
_entity_poly.type
_entity_poly.pdbx_seq_one_letter_code
_entity_poly.pdbx_strand_id
1 'polypeptide(L)'
;MHIVINPKYASLHDFIAHIPSRFDHEGHEIYRARNVIKVMRAPDGTLVNVKRYHVPHGPNRLIYSWNLRKPKCRRAYEYPFKLLARGIETPEPIAVMEERGTLHLLGYSYFVSVQCPYEHTLYEVGNAPEGSYEALAEALATFSADMHLKGVMHKDYTPGNVLWTRDEAGYHFALVDINRMHFGPVSLRQGLYNMRRFWGPRRFSELLAARYATLRHADPAQAVAYMLRERARFWAHFARKHPVPFDL
;
A
#
# COMPACT_ATOMS: atom_id res chain seq x y z
N MET A 1 21.62 -10.14 -14.16
CA MET A 1 20.61 -9.22 -13.63
C MET A 1 19.49 -9.10 -14.65
N HIS A 2 18.23 -9.15 -14.23
CA HIS A 2 17.07 -8.97 -15.11
C HIS A 2 16.38 -7.65 -14.78
N ILE A 3 16.15 -6.81 -15.78
CA ILE A 3 15.56 -5.46 -15.63
C ILE A 3 14.35 -5.35 -16.56
N VAL A 4 13.26 -4.79 -16.05
CA VAL A 4 12.11 -4.34 -16.86
C VAL A 4 11.86 -2.89 -16.52
N ILE A 5 11.78 -2.04 -17.55
CA ILE A 5 11.56 -0.61 -17.42
C ILE A 5 10.29 -0.24 -18.19
N ASN A 6 9.48 0.64 -17.60
CA ASN A 6 8.34 1.23 -18.26
C ASN A 6 8.86 2.09 -19.44
N PRO A 7 8.38 1.89 -20.69
CA PRO A 7 8.89 2.61 -21.86
C PRO A 7 8.92 4.13 -21.72
N LYS A 8 8.00 4.71 -20.93
CA LYS A 8 7.98 6.15 -20.60
C LYS A 8 9.29 6.64 -19.95
N TYR A 9 10.01 5.75 -19.26
CA TYR A 9 11.24 6.04 -18.52
C TYR A 9 12.47 5.39 -19.15
N ALA A 10 12.44 5.08 -20.45
CA ALA A 10 13.56 4.44 -21.16
C ALA A 10 14.87 5.26 -21.06
N SER A 11 14.77 6.59 -21.01
CA SER A 11 15.92 7.50 -20.80
C SER A 11 16.62 7.32 -19.45
N LEU A 12 15.95 6.73 -18.45
CA LEU A 12 16.51 6.47 -17.13
C LEU A 12 17.20 5.10 -17.02
N HIS A 13 17.34 4.36 -18.12
CA HIS A 13 17.89 3.01 -18.12
C HIS A 13 19.22 2.91 -17.36
N ASP A 14 20.19 3.77 -17.67
CA ASP A 14 21.51 3.71 -17.06
C ASP A 14 21.47 4.04 -15.57
N PHE A 15 20.66 5.02 -15.17
CA PHE A 15 20.43 5.30 -13.75
C PHE A 15 19.84 4.09 -13.02
N ILE A 16 18.81 3.47 -13.60
CA ILE A 16 18.11 2.30 -13.03
C ILE A 16 19.07 1.11 -12.92
N ALA A 17 19.84 0.81 -13.98
CA ALA A 17 20.76 -0.32 -14.01
C ALA A 17 21.88 -0.22 -12.95
N HIS A 18 22.24 0.99 -12.53
CA HIS A 18 23.23 1.24 -11.49
C HIS A 18 22.65 1.40 -10.08
N ILE A 19 21.32 1.32 -9.89
CA ILE A 19 20.71 1.39 -8.56
C ILE A 19 21.34 0.36 -7.60
N PRO A 20 21.50 -0.94 -7.94
CA PRO A 20 22.00 -1.92 -6.99
C PRO A 20 23.38 -1.59 -6.40
N SER A 21 24.31 -1.05 -7.21
CA SER A 21 25.66 -0.69 -6.76
C SER A 21 25.71 0.61 -5.95
N ARG A 22 24.71 1.49 -6.12
CA ARG A 22 24.62 2.79 -5.43
C ARG A 22 23.72 2.75 -4.20
N PHE A 23 22.81 1.77 -4.13
CA PHE A 23 21.70 1.76 -3.18
C PHE A 23 22.14 1.85 -1.71
N ASP A 24 23.31 1.32 -1.34
CA ASP A 24 23.77 1.39 0.04
C ASP A 24 24.36 2.76 0.42
N HIS A 25 24.84 3.55 -0.54
CA HIS A 25 25.56 4.82 -0.30
C HIS A 25 24.78 6.07 -0.72
N GLU A 26 23.79 5.93 -1.60
CA GLU A 26 23.00 7.05 -2.12
C GLU A 26 21.55 7.02 -1.62
N GLY A 27 20.85 8.15 -1.79
CA GLY A 27 19.44 8.32 -1.47
C GLY A 27 19.14 8.59 0.00
N HIS A 28 17.95 9.12 0.25
CA HIS A 28 17.41 9.35 1.58
C HIS A 28 16.56 8.16 2.02
N GLU A 29 16.95 7.49 3.09
CA GLU A 29 16.19 6.37 3.64
C GLU A 29 14.93 6.84 4.37
N ILE A 30 13.78 6.31 3.96
CA ILE A 30 12.48 6.62 4.57
C ILE A 30 11.87 5.41 5.31
N TYR A 31 12.43 4.21 5.11
CA TYR A 31 11.96 3.01 5.79
C TYR A 31 13.03 1.93 5.82
N ARG A 32 13.24 1.32 7.00
CA ARG A 32 14.12 0.17 7.18
C ARG A 32 13.52 -0.83 8.16
N ALA A 33 13.21 -2.01 7.65
CA ALA A 33 12.89 -3.19 8.44
C ALA A 33 13.33 -4.41 7.65
N ARG A 34 12.40 -5.33 7.33
CA ARG A 34 12.67 -6.42 6.39
C ARG A 34 13.10 -5.88 5.01
N ASN A 35 12.40 -4.87 4.49
CA ASN A 35 12.77 -4.20 3.25
C ASN A 35 13.36 -2.83 3.58
N VAL A 36 14.12 -2.28 2.64
CA VAL A 36 14.65 -0.91 2.73
C VAL A 36 14.03 -0.08 1.62
N ILE A 37 13.59 1.14 1.95
CA ILE A 37 13.03 2.09 0.98
C ILE A 37 13.82 3.38 1.05
N LYS A 38 14.28 3.84 -0.12
CA LYS A 38 15.00 5.10 -0.28
C LYS A 38 14.35 5.98 -1.32
N VAL A 39 14.40 7.29 -1.11
CA VAL A 39 14.10 8.30 -2.13
C VAL A 39 15.40 8.71 -2.80
N MET A 40 15.43 8.68 -4.13
CA MET A 40 16.60 9.07 -4.94
C MET A 40 16.17 10.09 -5.99
N ARG A 41 17.11 10.94 -6.43
CA ARG A 41 16.89 11.87 -7.53
C ARG A 41 17.50 11.29 -8.81
N ALA A 42 16.69 11.12 -9.84
CA ALA A 42 17.12 10.70 -11.15
C ALA A 42 17.83 11.85 -11.91
N PRO A 43 18.63 11.55 -12.96
CA PRO A 43 19.36 12.58 -13.72
C PRO A 43 18.49 13.65 -14.37
N ASP A 44 17.23 13.32 -14.71
CA ASP A 44 16.25 14.27 -15.25
C ASP A 44 15.56 15.12 -14.18
N GLY A 45 15.95 14.97 -12.91
CA GLY A 45 15.39 15.68 -11.76
C GLY A 45 14.24 14.95 -11.07
N THR A 46 13.69 13.89 -11.68
CA THR A 46 12.56 13.12 -11.13
C THR A 46 12.93 12.51 -9.76
N LEU A 47 12.06 12.67 -8.77
CA LEU A 47 12.18 11.96 -7.50
C LEU A 47 11.59 10.56 -7.63
N VAL A 48 12.40 9.55 -7.32
CA VAL A 48 12.01 8.15 -7.40
C VAL A 48 12.05 7.49 -6.02
N ASN A 49 11.13 6.57 -5.79
CA ASN A 49 11.11 5.69 -4.65
C ASN A 49 11.72 4.33 -5.05
N VAL A 50 12.76 3.91 -4.35
CA VAL A 50 13.44 2.63 -4.59
C VAL A 50 13.24 1.71 -3.39
N LYS A 51 12.49 0.63 -3.59
CA LYS A 51 12.25 -0.41 -2.58
C LYS A 51 13.13 -1.63 -2.87
N ARG A 52 14.12 -1.89 -2.01
CA ARG A 52 14.91 -3.13 -2.01
C ARG A 52 14.22 -4.18 -1.14
N TYR A 53 13.82 -5.28 -1.76
CA TYR A 53 13.22 -6.42 -1.07
C TYR A 53 14.27 -7.29 -0.41
N HIS A 54 13.93 -7.81 0.77
CA HIS A 54 14.72 -8.84 1.43
C HIS A 54 14.85 -10.11 0.57
N VAL A 55 16.05 -10.65 0.46
CA VAL A 55 16.32 -11.95 -0.19
C VAL A 55 15.53 -13.06 0.52
N PRO A 56 14.63 -13.81 -0.13
CA PRO A 56 13.91 -14.88 0.56
C PRO A 56 14.87 -15.96 1.09
N HIS A 57 14.62 -16.45 2.31
CA HIS A 57 15.36 -17.56 2.92
C HIS A 57 14.65 -18.91 2.75
N GLY A 58 15.43 -19.99 2.73
CA GLY A 58 14.92 -21.37 2.76
C GLY A 58 14.03 -21.76 1.57
N PRO A 59 12.98 -22.59 1.75
CA PRO A 59 12.17 -23.12 0.66
C PRO A 59 11.43 -22.03 -0.13
N ASN A 60 11.15 -20.88 0.48
CA ASN A 60 10.59 -19.73 -0.22
C ASN A 60 11.52 -19.22 -1.33
N ARG A 61 12.85 -19.30 -1.14
CA ARG A 61 13.82 -18.92 -2.18
C ARG A 61 13.65 -19.77 -3.42
N LEU A 62 13.48 -21.08 -3.26
CA LEU A 62 13.27 -22.02 -4.37
C LEU A 62 11.92 -21.79 -5.06
N ILE A 63 10.83 -21.62 -4.29
CA ILE A 63 9.48 -21.35 -4.83
C ILE A 63 9.47 -20.11 -5.73
N TYR A 64 10.13 -19.03 -5.31
CA TYR A 64 10.23 -17.80 -6.11
C TYR A 64 11.25 -17.91 -7.24
N SER A 65 12.38 -18.59 -7.04
CA SER A 65 13.44 -18.73 -8.06
C SER A 65 12.97 -19.54 -9.26
N TRP A 66 12.19 -20.61 -9.03
CA TRP A 66 11.59 -21.47 -10.06
C TRP A 66 10.19 -21.03 -10.49
N ASN A 67 9.77 -19.80 -10.15
CA ASN A 67 8.48 -19.22 -10.55
C ASN A 67 7.23 -20.03 -10.16
N LEU A 68 7.32 -20.96 -9.20
CA LEU A 68 6.16 -21.70 -8.66
C LEU A 68 5.13 -20.76 -8.01
N ARG A 69 5.59 -19.58 -7.56
CA ARG A 69 4.74 -18.45 -7.19
C ARG A 69 5.31 -17.17 -7.79
N LYS A 70 4.43 -16.34 -8.35
CA LYS A 70 4.83 -15.03 -8.88
C LYS A 70 5.62 -14.21 -7.84
N PRO A 71 6.85 -13.77 -8.16
CA PRO A 71 7.66 -12.97 -7.24
C PRO A 71 6.93 -11.70 -6.79
N LYS A 72 7.25 -11.24 -5.58
CA LYS A 72 6.71 -9.98 -5.05
C LYS A 72 7.07 -8.80 -5.95
N CYS A 73 8.33 -8.74 -6.41
CA CYS A 73 8.84 -7.69 -7.29
C CYS A 73 8.00 -7.54 -8.56
N ARG A 74 7.72 -8.66 -9.24
CA ARG A 74 6.90 -8.65 -10.45
C ARG A 74 5.46 -8.17 -10.21
N ARG A 75 4.84 -8.52 -9.08
CA ARG A 75 3.53 -7.98 -8.71
C ARG A 75 3.58 -6.47 -8.44
N ALA A 76 4.64 -6.00 -7.79
CA ALA A 76 4.87 -4.58 -7.52
C ALA A 76 4.90 -3.75 -8.81
N TYR A 77 5.42 -4.32 -9.90
CA TYR A 77 5.46 -3.67 -11.20
C TYR A 77 4.13 -3.74 -11.95
N GLU A 78 3.42 -4.87 -11.92
CA GLU A 78 2.20 -5.06 -12.73
C GLU A 78 0.93 -4.46 -12.12
N TYR A 79 0.80 -4.48 -10.80
CA TYR A 79 -0.43 -4.05 -10.13
C TYR A 79 -0.69 -2.54 -10.21
N PRO A 80 0.31 -1.64 -10.19
CA PRO A 80 0.07 -0.23 -10.39
C PRO A 80 -0.68 0.06 -11.69
N PHE A 81 -0.30 -0.57 -12.80
CA PHE A 81 -1.00 -0.42 -14.08
C PHE A 81 -2.48 -0.82 -13.98
N LYS A 82 -2.80 -1.88 -13.23
CA LYS A 82 -4.20 -2.32 -13.02
C LYS A 82 -5.00 -1.35 -12.16
N LEU A 83 -4.36 -0.70 -11.20
CA LEU A 83 -4.99 0.30 -10.33
C LEU A 83 -5.22 1.61 -11.08
N LEU A 84 -4.19 2.11 -11.75
CA LEU A 84 -4.24 3.34 -12.55
C LEU A 84 -5.29 3.23 -13.68
N ALA A 85 -5.37 2.09 -14.36
CA ALA A 85 -6.42 1.83 -15.37
C ALA A 85 -7.85 1.82 -14.80
N ARG A 86 -8.02 1.70 -13.47
CA ARG A 86 -9.31 1.80 -12.76
C ARG A 86 -9.49 3.17 -12.09
N GLY A 87 -8.58 4.11 -12.32
CA GLY A 87 -8.58 5.40 -11.62
C GLY A 87 -8.37 5.27 -10.11
N ILE A 88 -7.65 4.25 -9.65
CA ILE A 88 -7.23 4.11 -8.25
C ILE A 88 -5.78 4.56 -8.20
N GLU A 89 -5.52 5.65 -7.48
CA GLU A 89 -4.21 6.27 -7.44
C GLU A 89 -3.20 5.41 -6.67
N THR A 90 -2.00 5.34 -7.22
CA THR A 90 -0.84 4.64 -6.67
C THR A 90 0.40 5.15 -7.42
N PRO A 91 1.59 5.12 -6.81
CA PRO A 91 2.80 5.59 -7.48
C PRO A 91 3.04 4.90 -8.83
N GLU A 92 3.33 5.68 -9.86
CA GLU A 92 3.58 5.15 -11.21
C GLU A 92 4.83 4.26 -11.20
N PRO A 93 4.75 3.03 -11.73
CA PRO A 93 5.89 2.13 -11.76
C PRO A 93 6.89 2.58 -12.83
N ILE A 94 8.15 2.69 -12.44
CA ILE A 94 9.27 3.03 -13.33
C ILE A 94 9.95 1.74 -13.77
N ALA A 95 10.36 0.90 -12.82
CA ALA A 95 11.12 -0.31 -13.15
C ALA A 95 11.05 -1.38 -12.07
N VAL A 96 11.43 -2.59 -12.48
CA VAL A 96 11.72 -3.70 -11.58
C VAL A 96 13.02 -4.38 -11.97
N MET A 97 13.83 -4.72 -10.95
CA MET A 97 15.10 -5.43 -11.12
C MET A 97 15.13 -6.68 -10.25
N GLU A 98 15.68 -7.76 -10.79
CA GLU A 98 15.92 -9.01 -10.08
C GLU A 98 17.37 -9.45 -10.30
N GLU A 99 18.13 -9.56 -9.20
CA GLU A 99 19.41 -10.24 -9.21
C GLU A 99 19.18 -11.74 -9.18
N ARG A 100 19.93 -12.46 -10.02
CA ARG A 100 19.91 -13.92 -10.09
C ARG A 100 21.34 -14.42 -10.04
N GLY A 101 21.63 -15.26 -9.05
CA GLY A 101 22.93 -15.90 -8.88
C GLY A 101 23.01 -17.25 -9.58
N THR A 102 23.98 -18.06 -9.16
CA THR A 102 24.19 -19.43 -9.63
C THR A 102 22.90 -20.26 -9.51
N LEU A 103 22.64 -21.14 -10.48
CA LEU A 103 21.41 -21.96 -10.56
C LEU A 103 20.11 -21.13 -10.60
N HIS A 104 20.15 -19.89 -11.10
CA HIS A 104 19.00 -18.98 -11.22
C HIS A 104 18.34 -18.60 -9.88
N LEU A 105 19.07 -18.74 -8.77
CA LEU A 105 18.57 -18.39 -7.44
C LEU A 105 18.36 -16.89 -7.30
N LEU A 106 17.19 -16.49 -6.81
CA LEU A 106 16.83 -15.09 -6.57
C LEU A 106 17.75 -14.48 -5.49
N GLY A 107 18.37 -13.35 -5.83
CA GLY A 107 19.15 -12.47 -4.96
C GLY A 107 18.31 -11.28 -4.50
N TYR A 108 18.91 -10.09 -4.45
CA TYR A 108 18.13 -8.88 -4.19
C TYR A 108 17.16 -8.60 -5.35
N SER A 109 16.07 -7.93 -5.01
CA SER A 109 15.14 -7.42 -6.02
C SER A 109 14.74 -6.00 -5.65
N TYR A 110 14.51 -5.18 -6.66
CA TYR A 110 14.27 -3.76 -6.50
C TYR A 110 13.01 -3.39 -7.28
N PHE A 111 12.16 -2.58 -6.66
CA PHE A 111 11.06 -1.91 -7.33
C PHE A 111 11.30 -0.40 -7.30
N VAL A 112 11.13 0.24 -8.45
CA VAL A 112 11.29 1.68 -8.63
C VAL A 112 9.96 2.26 -9.07
N SER A 113 9.48 3.27 -8.37
CA SER A 113 8.31 4.08 -8.74
C SER A 113 8.64 5.56 -8.70
N VAL A 114 7.76 6.38 -9.26
CA VAL A 114 7.75 7.82 -8.94
C VAL A 114 7.53 7.98 -7.43
N GLN A 115 8.17 8.96 -6.81
CA GLN A 115 7.90 9.31 -5.42
C GLN A 115 6.51 9.93 -5.30
N CYS A 116 5.65 9.38 -4.44
CA CYS A 116 4.37 10.01 -4.12
C CYS A 116 4.62 11.31 -3.34
N PRO A 117 3.99 12.44 -3.72
CA PRO A 117 4.14 13.69 -2.99
C PRO A 117 3.25 13.76 -1.74
N TYR A 118 2.39 12.78 -1.49
CA TYR A 118 1.48 12.80 -0.35
C TYR A 118 2.23 12.57 0.96
N GLU A 119 2.06 13.50 1.90
CA GLU A 119 2.88 13.61 3.11
C GLU A 119 2.28 12.86 4.29
N HIS A 120 0.96 12.62 4.26
CA HIS A 120 0.24 12.07 5.40
C HIS A 120 -0.05 10.58 5.25
N THR A 121 -0.18 9.93 6.40
CA THR A 121 -0.71 8.57 6.50
C THR A 121 -1.89 8.54 7.46
N LEU A 122 -2.64 7.44 7.49
CA LEU A 122 -3.75 7.32 8.45
C LEU A 122 -3.28 7.02 9.89
N TYR A 123 -1.96 6.90 10.15
CA TYR A 123 -1.46 6.74 11.52
C TYR A 123 -1.79 7.95 12.39
N GLU A 124 -1.83 9.14 11.78
CA GLU A 124 -2.15 10.42 12.41
C GLU A 124 -3.56 10.44 13.04
N VAL A 125 -4.45 9.56 12.58
CA VAL A 125 -5.83 9.45 13.10
C VAL A 125 -5.87 8.76 14.46
N GLY A 126 -4.81 8.05 14.88
CA GLY A 126 -4.80 7.14 16.04
C GLY A 126 -5.48 7.68 17.29
N ASN A 127 -5.02 8.83 17.79
CA ASN A 127 -5.57 9.53 18.96
C ASN A 127 -6.07 10.94 18.58
N ALA A 128 -6.51 11.11 17.33
CA ALA A 128 -6.94 12.41 16.84
C ALA A 128 -8.20 12.90 17.61
N PRO A 129 -8.26 14.18 18.00
CA PRO A 129 -9.41 14.73 18.72
C PRO A 129 -10.65 14.78 17.82
N GLU A 130 -11.83 14.71 18.44
CA GLU A 130 -13.10 14.97 17.74
C GLU A 130 -13.06 16.35 17.07
N GLY A 131 -13.62 16.45 15.86
CA GLY A 131 -13.56 17.62 14.99
C GLY A 131 -12.41 17.62 13.97
N SER A 132 -11.42 16.74 14.10
CA SER A 132 -10.24 16.71 13.22
C SER A 132 -10.25 15.64 12.13
N TYR A 133 -11.07 14.58 12.25
CA TYR A 133 -10.98 13.39 11.39
C TYR A 133 -12.28 13.07 10.64
N GLU A 134 -13.37 13.77 10.90
CA GLU A 134 -14.71 13.45 10.39
C GLU A 134 -14.75 13.55 8.87
N ALA A 135 -14.25 14.66 8.32
CA ALA A 135 -14.17 14.85 6.88
C ALA A 135 -13.24 13.82 6.20
N LEU A 136 -12.14 13.46 6.86
CA LEU A 136 -11.21 12.42 6.39
C LEU A 136 -11.90 11.04 6.40
N ALA A 137 -12.68 10.72 7.43
CA ALA A 137 -13.41 9.44 7.52
C ALA A 137 -14.42 9.29 6.39
N GLU A 138 -15.20 10.34 6.09
CA GLU A 138 -16.17 10.37 5.00
C GLU A 138 -15.48 10.23 3.63
N ALA A 139 -14.37 10.94 3.42
CA ALA A 139 -13.59 10.85 2.19
C ALA A 139 -12.95 9.47 2.01
N LEU A 140 -12.38 8.90 3.08
CA LEU A 140 -11.78 7.56 3.06
C LEU A 140 -12.84 6.47 2.83
N ALA A 141 -14.05 6.63 3.37
CA ALA A 141 -15.18 5.73 3.09
C ALA A 141 -15.55 5.78 1.60
N THR A 142 -15.57 6.98 1.03
CA THR A 142 -15.87 7.19 -0.40
C THR A 142 -14.82 6.54 -1.29
N PHE A 143 -13.53 6.81 -1.02
CA PHE A 143 -12.42 6.17 -1.70
C PHE A 143 -12.45 4.63 -1.59
N SER A 144 -12.71 4.11 -0.39
CA SER A 144 -12.76 2.67 -0.15
C SER A 144 -13.96 2.00 -0.84
N ALA A 145 -15.12 2.67 -0.88
CA ALA A 145 -16.31 2.18 -1.56
C ALA A 145 -16.09 2.12 -3.07
N ASP A 146 -15.55 3.18 -3.68
CA ASP A 146 -15.19 3.24 -5.10
C ASP A 146 -14.20 2.13 -5.48
N MET A 147 -13.11 1.99 -4.71
CA MET A 147 -12.11 0.92 -4.92
C MET A 147 -12.77 -0.47 -4.89
N HIS A 148 -13.60 -0.76 -3.89
CA HIS A 148 -14.27 -2.05 -3.76
C HIS A 148 -15.34 -2.30 -4.85
N LEU A 149 -16.06 -1.26 -5.29
CA LEU A 149 -17.03 -1.33 -6.40
C LEU A 149 -16.33 -1.65 -7.73
N LYS A 150 -15.12 -1.11 -7.94
CA LYS A 150 -14.24 -1.45 -9.06
C LYS A 150 -13.61 -2.85 -8.97
N GLY A 151 -14.00 -3.64 -7.97
CA GLY A 151 -13.53 -4.99 -7.74
C GLY A 151 -12.07 -5.06 -7.30
N VAL A 152 -11.59 -4.05 -6.57
CA VAL A 152 -10.22 -4.01 -6.05
C VAL A 152 -10.27 -4.01 -4.53
N MET A 153 -9.46 -4.83 -3.88
CA MET A 153 -9.32 -4.82 -2.42
C MET A 153 -7.86 -5.03 -2.01
N HIS A 154 -7.37 -4.17 -1.10
CA HIS A 154 -6.01 -4.25 -0.58
C HIS A 154 -5.94 -5.26 0.58
N LYS A 155 -5.22 -6.39 0.44
CA LYS A 155 -5.23 -7.45 1.48
C LYS A 155 -4.53 -7.03 2.77
N ASP A 156 -3.65 -6.04 2.68
CA ASP A 156 -2.93 -5.44 3.80
C ASP A 156 -3.39 -3.98 4.00
N TYR A 157 -4.71 -3.72 3.95
CA TYR A 157 -5.28 -2.36 4.09
C TYR A 157 -5.14 -1.88 5.54
N THR A 158 -4.09 -1.10 5.78
CA THR A 158 -3.65 -0.62 7.10
C THR A 158 -3.26 0.84 6.99
N PRO A 159 -3.16 1.58 8.12
CA PRO A 159 -2.95 3.03 8.06
C PRO A 159 -1.72 3.49 7.25
N GLY A 160 -0.60 2.78 7.37
CA GLY A 160 0.63 3.12 6.63
C GLY A 160 0.63 2.75 5.14
N ASN A 161 -0.42 2.10 4.63
CA ASN A 161 -0.54 1.72 3.22
C ASN A 161 -1.50 2.62 2.43
N VAL A 162 -2.03 3.65 3.09
CA VAL A 162 -2.86 4.69 2.49
C VAL A 162 -2.18 6.02 2.76
N LEU A 163 -1.62 6.60 1.70
CA LEU A 163 -1.10 7.96 1.73
C LEU A 163 -2.23 8.92 1.40
N TRP A 164 -2.23 10.10 2.00
CA TRP A 164 -3.23 11.11 1.67
C TRP A 164 -2.66 12.53 1.70
N THR A 165 -3.33 13.42 0.99
CA THR A 165 -3.16 14.87 1.09
C THR A 165 -4.52 15.54 0.97
N ARG A 166 -4.57 16.86 1.21
CA ARG A 166 -5.78 17.65 1.04
C ARG A 166 -5.45 18.99 0.39
N ASP A 167 -6.20 19.34 -0.65
CA ASP A 167 -6.18 20.64 -1.30
C ASP A 167 -7.59 21.26 -1.35
N GLU A 168 -7.78 22.27 -2.20
CA GLU A 168 -9.07 22.95 -2.42
C GLU A 168 -10.15 22.01 -2.99
N ALA A 169 -9.77 20.98 -3.75
CA ALA A 169 -10.69 20.00 -4.31
C ALA A 169 -11.08 18.90 -3.31
N GLY A 170 -10.30 18.73 -2.24
CA GLY A 170 -10.62 17.84 -1.13
C GLY A 170 -9.50 16.86 -0.84
N TYR A 171 -9.87 15.69 -0.31
CA TYR A 171 -8.92 14.64 0.05
C TYR A 171 -8.55 13.80 -1.16
N HIS A 172 -7.24 13.57 -1.31
CA HIS A 172 -6.70 12.64 -2.30
C HIS A 172 -6.01 11.48 -1.59
N PHE A 173 -6.12 10.28 -2.15
CA PHE A 173 -5.61 9.05 -1.54
C PHE A 173 -4.82 8.24 -2.55
N ALA A 174 -3.63 7.79 -2.16
CA ALA A 174 -2.82 6.87 -2.94
C ALA A 174 -2.52 5.59 -2.16
N LEU A 175 -2.61 4.43 -2.84
CA LEU A 175 -2.24 3.15 -2.25
C LEU A 175 -0.75 2.86 -2.45
N VAL A 176 -0.11 2.38 -1.39
CA VAL A 176 1.27 1.89 -1.41
C VAL A 176 1.36 0.47 -0.83
N ASP A 177 2.51 -0.17 -1.01
CA ASP A 177 2.74 -1.59 -0.69
C ASP A 177 1.68 -2.55 -1.26
N ILE A 178 1.26 -2.29 -2.48
CA ILE A 178 0.18 -3.02 -3.17
C ILE A 178 0.58 -4.44 -3.61
N ASN A 179 1.58 -5.06 -3.02
CA ASN A 179 2.08 -6.39 -3.41
C ASN A 179 1.04 -7.52 -3.24
N ARG A 180 -0.03 -7.26 -2.48
CA ARG A 180 -1.08 -8.22 -2.13
C ARG A 180 -2.46 -7.61 -2.32
N MET A 181 -2.91 -7.63 -3.57
CA MET A 181 -4.27 -7.22 -3.96
C MET A 181 -5.18 -8.41 -4.21
N HIS A 182 -6.49 -8.15 -4.11
CA HIS A 182 -7.56 -8.96 -4.68
C HIS A 182 -8.16 -8.17 -5.84
N PHE A 183 -8.37 -8.85 -6.98
CA PHE A 183 -9.03 -8.30 -8.17
C PHE A 183 -10.22 -9.21 -8.49
N GLY A 184 -11.42 -8.69 -8.31
CA GLY A 184 -12.70 -9.41 -8.42
C GLY A 184 -13.75 -8.81 -7.49
N PRO A 185 -14.99 -9.33 -7.50
CA PRO A 185 -16.07 -8.79 -6.66
C PRO A 185 -15.68 -8.70 -5.18
N VAL A 186 -16.08 -7.59 -4.55
CA VAL A 186 -15.88 -7.33 -3.12
C VAL A 186 -17.24 -7.10 -2.46
N SER A 187 -17.66 -8.03 -1.62
CA SER A 187 -18.91 -7.90 -0.87
C SER A 187 -18.83 -6.77 0.18
N LEU A 188 -19.99 -6.28 0.62
CA LEU A 188 -20.10 -5.29 1.69
C LEU A 188 -19.30 -5.71 2.93
N ARG A 189 -19.51 -6.95 3.40
CA ARG A 189 -18.83 -7.49 4.59
C ARG A 189 -17.32 -7.60 4.39
N GLN A 190 -16.86 -8.00 3.20
CA GLN A 190 -15.41 -8.04 2.91
C GLN A 190 -14.78 -6.65 3.01
N GLY A 191 -15.43 -5.62 2.46
CA GLY A 191 -14.93 -4.26 2.53
C GLY A 191 -14.92 -3.67 3.95
N LEU A 192 -16.02 -3.84 4.70
CA LEU A 192 -16.08 -3.44 6.12
C LEU A 192 -15.01 -4.18 6.95
N TYR A 193 -14.87 -5.48 6.74
CA TYR A 193 -13.82 -6.26 7.36
C TYR A 193 -12.45 -5.71 6.97
N ASN A 194 -12.22 -5.34 5.71
CA ASN A 194 -10.94 -4.82 5.25
C ASN A 194 -10.52 -3.54 5.99
N MET A 195 -11.46 -2.62 6.22
CA MET A 195 -11.24 -1.32 6.88
C MET A 195 -11.07 -1.41 8.41
N ARG A 196 -11.43 -2.53 9.05
CA ARG A 196 -11.38 -2.70 10.52
C ARG A 196 -10.00 -2.41 11.15
N ARG A 197 -8.94 -2.50 10.34
CA ARG A 197 -7.53 -2.38 10.74
C ARG A 197 -7.05 -0.93 10.85
N PHE A 198 -7.83 0.06 10.40
CA PHE A 198 -7.43 1.44 10.52
C PHE A 198 -7.33 1.87 11.98
N TRP A 199 -6.42 2.80 12.29
CA TRP A 199 -6.33 3.36 13.62
C TRP A 199 -7.38 4.46 13.78
N GLY A 200 -7.63 4.84 15.02
CA GLY A 200 -8.47 5.98 15.32
C GLY A 200 -9.54 5.71 16.38
N PRO A 201 -10.16 6.78 16.89
CA PRO A 201 -11.25 6.70 17.83
C PRO A 201 -12.39 5.83 17.31
N ARG A 202 -13.19 5.28 18.22
CA ARG A 202 -14.41 4.53 17.88
C ARG A 202 -15.29 5.31 16.88
N ARG A 203 -15.47 6.61 17.09
CA ARG A 203 -16.28 7.48 16.23
C ARG A 203 -15.77 7.57 14.79
N PHE A 204 -14.44 7.57 14.56
CA PHE A 204 -13.87 7.48 13.22
C PHE A 204 -14.33 6.22 12.49
N SER A 205 -14.30 5.08 13.19
CA SER A 205 -14.77 3.80 12.64
C SER A 205 -16.28 3.80 12.36
N GLU A 206 -17.08 4.44 13.20
CA GLU A 206 -18.53 4.56 13.02
C GLU A 206 -18.86 5.37 11.76
N LEU A 207 -18.24 6.55 11.58
CA LEU A 207 -18.42 7.40 10.41
C LEU A 207 -18.01 6.66 9.12
N LEU A 208 -16.82 6.05 9.14
CA LEU A 208 -16.29 5.30 8.01
C LEU A 208 -17.25 4.17 7.59
N ALA A 209 -17.74 3.37 8.55
CA ALA A 209 -18.64 2.25 8.28
C ALA A 209 -20.02 2.72 7.80
N ALA A 210 -20.60 3.75 8.42
CA ALA A 210 -21.91 4.27 8.07
C ALA A 210 -21.92 4.86 6.65
N ARG A 211 -20.91 5.69 6.32
CA ARG A 211 -20.77 6.25 4.99
C ARG A 211 -20.54 5.18 3.94
N TYR A 212 -19.64 4.24 4.22
CA TYR A 212 -19.35 3.13 3.32
C TYR A 212 -20.61 2.29 3.03
N ALA A 213 -21.42 1.99 4.04
CA ALA A 213 -22.68 1.26 3.87
C ALA A 213 -23.68 2.01 3.01
N THR A 214 -23.83 3.32 3.24
CA THR A 214 -24.70 4.20 2.45
C THR A 214 -24.32 4.17 0.97
N LEU A 215 -23.04 4.32 0.66
CA LEU A 215 -22.50 4.26 -0.72
C LEU A 215 -22.63 2.87 -1.36
N ARG A 216 -22.78 1.83 -0.53
CA ARG A 216 -22.96 0.44 -0.95
C ARG A 216 -24.42 0.00 -0.87
N HIS A 217 -25.36 0.94 -0.69
CA HIS A 217 -26.80 0.72 -0.58
C HIS A 217 -27.18 -0.30 0.50
N ALA A 218 -26.57 -0.20 1.67
CA ALA A 218 -26.80 -1.07 2.81
C ALA A 218 -27.15 -0.27 4.08
N ASP A 219 -27.74 -0.95 5.06
CA ASP A 219 -28.12 -0.35 6.34
C ASP A 219 -26.87 0.13 7.13
N PRO A 220 -26.76 1.44 7.44
CA PRO A 220 -25.60 1.98 8.15
C PRO A 220 -25.44 1.42 9.57
N ALA A 221 -26.54 1.24 10.31
CA ALA A 221 -26.48 0.79 11.70
C ALA A 221 -25.93 -0.65 11.81
N GLN A 222 -26.38 -1.56 10.94
CA GLN A 222 -25.87 -2.92 10.85
C GLN A 222 -24.40 -2.97 10.43
N ALA A 223 -23.99 -2.09 9.51
CA ALA A 223 -22.60 -2.02 9.06
C ALA A 223 -21.66 -1.52 10.17
N VAL A 224 -22.08 -0.48 10.90
CA VAL A 224 -21.35 0.03 12.08
C VAL A 224 -21.22 -1.07 13.14
N ALA A 225 -22.32 -1.71 13.51
CA ALA A 225 -22.31 -2.80 14.50
C ALA A 225 -21.39 -3.95 14.07
N TYR A 226 -21.42 -4.33 12.79
CA TYR A 226 -20.52 -5.34 12.23
C TYR A 226 -19.05 -4.91 12.32
N MET A 227 -18.71 -3.70 11.84
CA MET A 227 -17.33 -3.25 11.78
C MET A 227 -16.73 -3.07 13.17
N LEU A 228 -17.48 -2.51 14.13
CA LEU A 228 -17.01 -2.36 15.51
C LEU A 228 -16.75 -3.71 16.19
N ARG A 229 -17.60 -4.71 15.95
CA ARG A 229 -17.36 -6.07 16.49
C ARG A 229 -16.09 -6.69 15.91
N GLU A 230 -15.89 -6.61 14.59
CA GLU A 230 -14.70 -7.18 13.94
C GLU A 230 -13.42 -6.39 14.29
N ARG A 231 -13.54 -5.08 14.49
CA ARG A 231 -12.48 -4.22 15.02
C ARG A 231 -12.07 -4.66 16.43
N ALA A 232 -13.02 -4.78 17.35
CA ALA A 232 -12.74 -5.20 18.72
C ALA A 232 -12.03 -6.56 18.78
N ARG A 233 -12.51 -7.54 17.99
CA ARG A 233 -11.87 -8.87 17.86
C ARG A 233 -10.44 -8.78 17.34
N PHE A 234 -10.23 -7.97 16.30
CA PHE A 234 -8.91 -7.80 15.69
C PHE A 234 -7.91 -7.21 16.68
N TRP A 235 -8.28 -6.11 17.35
CA TRP A 235 -7.39 -5.41 18.26
C TRP A 235 -7.17 -6.15 19.58
N ALA A 236 -8.17 -6.85 20.10
CA ALA A 236 -7.98 -7.75 21.24
C ALA A 236 -6.95 -8.85 20.91
N HIS A 237 -6.99 -9.43 19.70
CA HIS A 237 -5.98 -10.41 19.28
C HIS A 237 -4.61 -9.77 19.10
N PHE A 238 -4.54 -8.56 18.53
CA PHE A 238 -3.30 -7.83 18.31
C PHE A 238 -2.62 -7.48 19.65
N ALA A 239 -3.38 -6.97 20.62
CA ALA A 239 -2.92 -6.57 21.95
C ALA A 239 -2.28 -7.72 22.75
N ARG A 240 -2.65 -8.98 22.45
CA ARG A 240 -2.04 -10.17 23.08
C ARG A 240 -0.58 -10.40 22.67
N LYS A 241 -0.14 -9.82 21.55
CA LYS A 241 1.18 -10.06 20.96
C LYS A 241 2.01 -8.78 20.80
N HIS A 242 1.35 -7.63 20.76
CA HIS A 242 1.96 -6.35 20.45
C HIS A 242 1.31 -5.24 21.29
N PRO A 243 2.05 -4.19 21.66
CA PRO A 243 1.46 -3.00 22.26
C PRO A 243 0.52 -2.33 21.26
N VAL A 244 -0.63 -1.84 21.76
CA VAL A 244 -1.56 -1.07 20.93
C VAL A 244 -1.08 0.38 20.89
N PRO A 245 -0.88 0.97 19.70
CA PRO A 245 -0.24 2.28 19.58
C PRO A 245 -1.20 3.48 19.66
N PHE A 246 -2.48 3.25 19.99
CA PHE A 246 -3.53 4.26 20.11
C PHE A 246 -4.63 3.76 21.05
N ASP A 247 -5.54 4.64 21.45
CA ASP A 247 -6.64 4.33 22.38
C ASP A 247 -7.79 3.61 21.64
N LEU A 248 -8.11 2.40 22.09
CA LEU A 248 -9.08 1.50 21.41
C LEU A 248 -10.55 1.88 21.55
#